data_AF-A0ABD1GJV1-F1
#
_entry.id   AF-A0ABD1GJV1-F1
#
_cell.length_a   1.000
_cell.length_b   1.000
_cell.length_c   1.000
_cell.angle_alpha   90.00
_cell.angle_beta   90.00
_cell.angle_gamma   90.00
#
_symmetry.space_group_name_H-M   'P 1'
#
loop_
_entity.id
_entity.type
_entity.pdbx_description
1 polymer ?
#
loop_
_entity_poly.entity_id
_entity_poly.type
_entity_poly.pdbx_seq_one_letter_code
_entity_poly.pdbx_strand_id
1 'polypeptide(L)'
;MNKLNPNARPFVPFYLRSDDRSLYMTFSNGTPLSNEEIGDFFTSIYGQCVEYVYVHGYHRKKDPKFGKIIFTSEEIARMVLRNQEVEKMEVNSKPVWLKKYIPRSQRREPYWNMY
;
A
#
# COMPACT_ATOMS: atom_id res chain seq x y z
N MET A 1 -9.95 -32.99 -18.46
CA MET A 1 -10.83 -31.99 -17.81
C MET A 1 -10.32 -31.77 -16.39
N ASN A 2 -9.91 -30.54 -16.07
CA ASN A 2 -9.18 -30.23 -14.84
C ASN A 2 -10.12 -30.29 -13.62
N LYS A 3 -9.91 -31.26 -12.72
CA LYS A 3 -10.71 -31.44 -11.50
C LYS A 3 -10.26 -30.41 -10.45
N LEU A 4 -10.82 -29.20 -10.51
CA LEU A 4 -10.68 -28.24 -9.42
C LEU A 4 -11.57 -28.68 -8.24
N ASN A 5 -11.06 -28.55 -7.01
CA ASN A 5 -11.81 -28.85 -5.80
C ASN A 5 -12.99 -27.88 -5.65
N PRO A 6 -14.26 -28.35 -5.66
CA PRO A 6 -15.44 -27.49 -5.58
C PRO A 6 -15.58 -26.78 -4.23
N ASN A 7 -14.85 -27.23 -3.21
CA ASN A 7 -14.80 -26.63 -1.88
C ASN A 7 -13.55 -25.76 -1.65
N ALA A 8 -12.74 -25.51 -2.69
CA ALA A 8 -11.60 -24.60 -2.56
C ALA A 8 -12.13 -23.18 -2.31
N ARG A 9 -11.64 -22.55 -1.22
CA ARG A 9 -11.81 -21.11 -1.06
C ARG A 9 -11.20 -20.41 -2.29
N PRO A 10 -11.85 -19.37 -2.85
CA PRO A 10 -11.28 -18.64 -3.98
C PRO A 10 -9.87 -18.17 -3.64
N PHE A 11 -8.94 -18.28 -4.60
CA PHE A 11 -7.60 -17.76 -4.42
C PHE A 11 -7.69 -16.25 -4.23
N VAL A 12 -7.50 -15.81 -2.99
CA VAL A 12 -7.36 -14.40 -2.62
C VAL A 12 -5.87 -14.22 -2.38
N PRO A 13 -5.13 -13.59 -3.31
CA PRO A 13 -3.72 -13.33 -3.11
C PRO A 13 -3.48 -12.62 -1.78
N PHE A 14 -2.38 -12.94 -1.08
CA PHE A 14 -2.10 -12.40 0.26
C PHE A 14 -2.14 -10.86 0.32
N TYR A 15 -1.79 -10.17 -0.78
CA TYR A 15 -1.85 -8.71 -0.91
C TYR A 15 -3.27 -8.11 -0.98
N LEU A 16 -4.33 -8.93 -1.11
CA LEU A 16 -5.74 -8.53 -0.96
C LEU A 16 -6.27 -8.75 0.46
N ARG A 17 -5.58 -9.54 1.29
CA ARG A 17 -5.92 -9.75 2.71
C ARG A 17 -5.17 -8.82 3.64
N SER A 18 -4.23 -8.04 3.10
CA SER A 18 -3.34 -7.20 3.87
C SER A 18 -3.86 -5.77 4.04
N ASP A 19 -5.11 -5.49 3.67
CA ASP A 19 -5.62 -4.12 3.50
C ASP A 19 -5.52 -3.29 4.78
N ASP A 20 -5.82 -3.87 5.95
CA ASP A 20 -5.71 -3.19 7.25
C ASP A 20 -4.26 -2.87 7.64
N ARG A 21 -3.29 -3.60 7.07
CA ARG A 21 -1.85 -3.42 7.27
C ARG A 21 -1.17 -2.71 6.10
N SER A 22 -1.96 -2.18 5.16
CA SER A 22 -1.45 -1.59 3.93
C SER A 22 -1.67 -0.09 3.90
N LEU A 23 -0.66 0.65 3.41
CA LEU A 23 -0.79 2.07 3.11
C LEU A 23 -0.63 2.31 1.60
N TYR A 24 -1.37 3.30 1.12
CA TYR A 24 -1.20 3.85 -0.21
C TYR A 24 -0.27 5.05 -0.16
N MET A 25 0.69 5.08 -1.09
CA MET A 25 1.69 6.13 -1.18
C MET A 25 1.44 6.96 -2.43
N THR A 26 1.58 8.28 -2.34
CA THR A 26 1.67 9.17 -3.51
C THR A 26 2.88 10.05 -3.42
N PHE A 27 3.54 10.22 -4.56
CA PHE A 27 4.76 11.00 -4.70
C PHE A 27 4.44 12.37 -5.31
N SER A 28 5.15 13.41 -4.88
CA SER A 28 5.23 14.64 -5.66
C SER A 28 5.81 14.36 -7.04
N ASN A 29 5.44 15.16 -8.05
CA ASN A 29 5.96 14.99 -9.41
C ASN A 29 7.50 14.93 -9.42
N GLY A 30 8.05 14.00 -10.21
CA GLY A 30 9.48 13.96 -10.53
C GLY A 30 10.39 13.39 -9.44
N THR A 31 9.87 12.73 -8.40
CA THR A 31 10.70 12.15 -7.33
C THR A 31 10.70 10.62 -7.38
N PRO A 32 11.63 9.98 -8.12
CA PRO A 32 11.70 8.53 -8.18
C PRO A 32 12.21 7.97 -6.85
N LEU A 33 11.37 7.15 -6.22
CA LEU A 33 11.73 6.29 -5.11
C LEU A 33 11.63 4.83 -5.56
N SER A 34 12.67 4.05 -5.32
CA SER A 34 12.65 2.60 -5.55
C SER A 34 11.89 1.86 -4.44
N ASN A 35 11.52 0.61 -4.69
CA ASN A 35 10.93 -0.25 -3.65
C ASN A 35 11.88 -0.42 -2.45
N GLU A 36 13.18 -0.49 -2.71
CA GLU A 36 14.25 -0.69 -1.72
C GLU A 36 14.43 0.56 -0.86
N GLU A 37 14.53 1.76 -1.47
CA GLU A 37 14.64 3.03 -0.73
C GLU A 37 13.48 3.21 0.27
N ILE A 38 12.27 2.85 -0.15
CA ILE A 38 11.08 2.92 0.69
C ILE A 38 11.16 1.86 1.81
N GLY A 39 11.50 0.61 1.45
CA GLY A 39 11.61 -0.49 2.40
C GLY A 39 12.64 -0.22 3.49
N ASP A 40 13.82 0.23 3.12
CA ASP A 40 14.93 0.54 4.02
C ASP A 40 14.59 1.70 4.95
N PHE A 41 13.95 2.75 4.43
CA PHE A 41 13.51 3.88 5.23
C PHE A 41 12.58 3.43 6.37
N PHE A 42 11.50 2.70 6.06
CA PHE A 42 10.57 2.25 7.09
C PHE A 42 11.22 1.24 8.03
N THR A 43 12.08 0.37 7.50
CA THR A 43 12.80 -0.62 8.31
C THR A 43 13.77 0.04 9.30
N SER A 44 14.42 1.13 8.90
CA SER A 44 15.35 1.88 9.76
C SER A 44 14.68 2.54 10.96
N ILE A 45 13.40 2.93 10.82
CA ILE A 45 12.66 3.65 11.85
C ILE A 45 11.85 2.69 12.75
N TYR A 46 11.24 1.66 12.15
CA TYR A 46 10.25 0.80 12.81
C TYR A 46 10.72 -0.66 12.97
N GLY A 47 11.98 -0.96 12.62
CA GLY A 47 12.52 -2.33 12.62
C GLY A 47 12.02 -3.15 11.43
N GLN A 48 12.22 -4.48 11.46
CA GLN A 48 11.80 -5.39 10.38
C GLN A 48 10.26 -5.45 10.27
N CYS A 49 9.68 -4.47 9.59
CA CYS A 49 8.24 -4.21 9.60
C CYS A 49 7.61 -4.19 8.20
N VAL A 50 8.40 -4.27 7.13
CA VAL A 50 7.94 -4.20 5.75
C VAL A 50 7.83 -5.61 5.17
N GLU A 51 6.63 -6.00 4.74
CA GLU A 51 6.38 -7.27 4.06
C GLU A 51 6.56 -7.12 2.54
N TYR A 52 6.12 -6.00 1.97
CA TYR A 52 6.17 -5.78 0.53
C TYR A 52 6.03 -4.30 0.16
N VAL A 53 6.74 -3.89 -0.89
CA VAL A 53 6.63 -2.55 -1.49
C VAL A 53 6.37 -2.67 -2.99
N TYR A 54 5.40 -1.90 -3.47
CA TYR A 54 5.10 -1.73 -4.88
C TYR A 54 5.05 -0.27 -5.26
N VAL A 55 5.89 0.14 -6.21
CA VAL A 55 5.85 1.47 -6.83
C VAL A 55 5.39 1.35 -8.28
N HIS A 56 4.30 2.03 -8.64
CA HIS A 56 3.76 1.99 -9.99
C HIS A 56 4.64 2.82 -10.94
N GLY A 57 5.01 2.25 -12.08
CA GLY A 57 5.67 2.98 -13.17
C GLY A 57 7.21 3.02 -13.11
N TYR A 58 7.82 2.61 -11.99
CA TYR A 58 9.28 2.59 -11.81
C TYR A 58 10.01 1.86 -12.94
N HIS A 59 9.62 0.61 -13.24
CA HIS A 59 10.24 -0.18 -14.32
C HIS A 59 9.92 0.30 -15.74
N ARG A 60 8.96 1.22 -15.91
CA ARG A 60 8.51 1.71 -17.22
C ARG A 60 9.15 3.04 -17.62
N LYS A 61 10.18 3.51 -16.89
CA LYS A 61 10.76 4.86 -17.04
C LYS A 61 9.70 5.97 -17.04
N LYS A 62 8.59 5.73 -16.35
CA LYS A 62 7.55 6.73 -16.11
C LYS A 62 7.73 7.26 -14.70
N ASP A 63 7.45 8.54 -14.51
CA ASP A 63 7.48 9.14 -13.17
C ASP A 63 6.54 8.35 -12.24
N PRO A 64 7.04 7.78 -11.15
CA PRO A 64 6.20 7.05 -10.22
C PRO A 64 5.25 8.04 -9.56
N LYS A 65 3.95 7.80 -9.70
CA LYS A 65 2.90 8.66 -9.13
C LYS A 65 2.34 8.12 -7.83
N PHE A 66 2.36 6.80 -7.68
CA PHE A 66 1.81 6.14 -6.51
C PHE A 66 2.40 4.75 -6.26
N GLY A 67 2.18 4.25 -5.06
CA GLY A 67 2.58 2.91 -4.63
C GLY A 67 1.69 2.34 -3.54
N LYS A 68 1.99 1.11 -3.14
CA LYS A 68 1.42 0.40 -2.00
C LYS A 68 2.58 -0.15 -1.16
N ILE A 69 2.49 0.02 0.15
CA ILE A 69 3.35 -0.67 1.11
C ILE A 69 2.48 -1.56 1.99
N ILE A 70 2.99 -2.75 2.30
CA ILE A 70 2.36 -3.72 3.19
C ILE A 70 3.29 -3.91 4.38
N PHE A 71 2.78 -3.66 5.59
CA PHE A 71 3.51 -3.85 6.83
C PHE A 71 3.19 -5.20 7.46
N THR A 72 4.06 -5.70 8.33
CA THR A 72 3.89 -6.96 9.08
C THR A 72 2.70 -6.93 10.05
N SER A 73 2.26 -5.75 10.52
CA SER A 73 1.08 -5.59 11.37
C SER A 73 0.29 -4.31 11.08
N GLU A 74 -0.99 -4.29 11.46
CA GLU A 74 -1.86 -3.09 11.35
C GLU A 74 -1.41 -2.01 12.33
N GLU A 75 -0.84 -2.40 13.46
CA GLU A 75 -0.31 -1.47 14.46
C GLU A 75 0.82 -0.61 13.87
N ILE A 76 1.74 -1.21 13.12
CA ILE A 76 2.78 -0.46 12.41
C ILE A 76 2.15 0.52 11.41
N ALA A 77 1.16 0.09 10.63
CA ALA A 77 0.48 0.97 9.69
C ALA A 77 -0.19 2.17 10.39
N ARG A 78 -0.82 1.95 11.55
CA ARG A 78 -1.41 3.01 12.38
C ARG A 78 -0.35 3.94 12.99
N MET A 79 0.77 3.40 13.45
CA MET A 79 1.91 4.17 13.96
C MET A 79 2.52 5.06 12.89
N VAL A 80 2.73 4.52 11.69
CA VAL A 80 3.24 5.27 10.52
C VAL A 80 2.31 6.43 10.16
N LEU A 81 0.99 6.22 10.24
CA LEU A 81 0.01 7.29 10.03
C LEU A 81 -0.19 8.20 11.24
N ARG A 82 0.51 7.99 12.37
CA ARG A 82 0.33 8.76 13.62
C ARG A 82 -1.13 8.81 14.09
N ASN A 83 -1.87 7.70 13.91
CA ASN A 83 -3.31 7.59 14.15
C ASN A 83 -4.17 8.59 13.34
N GLN A 84 -3.66 9.15 12.24
CA GLN A 84 -4.40 9.96 11.28
C GLN A 84 -4.83 9.14 10.06
N GLU A 85 -5.65 9.72 9.18
CA GLU A 85 -6.03 9.08 7.91
C GLU A 85 -4.97 9.26 6.82
N VAL A 86 -4.22 10.36 6.90
CA VAL A 86 -3.20 10.79 5.94
C VAL A 86 -2.02 11.35 6.71
N GLU A 87 -0.80 11.00 6.30
CA GLU A 87 0.44 11.54 6.87
C GLU A 87 1.41 11.91 5.75
N LYS A 88 2.07 13.06 5.87
CA LYS A 88 3.18 13.45 4.98
C LYS A 88 4.50 13.11 5.65
N MET A 89 5.28 12.25 5.00
CA MET A 89 6.62 11.89 5.45
C MET A 89 7.68 12.35 4.45
N GLU A 90 8.91 12.51 4.94
CA GLU A 90 10.07 12.76 4.11
C GLU A 90 10.92 11.49 4.05
N VAL A 91 10.94 10.83 2.88
CA VAL A 91 11.70 9.60 2.63
C VAL A 91 12.90 9.98 1.77
N ASN A 92 14.12 9.89 2.30
CA ASN A 92 15.35 10.33 1.62
C ASN A 92 15.25 11.76 1.04
N SER A 93 14.75 12.72 1.83
CA SER A 93 14.51 14.10 1.42
C SER A 93 13.45 14.30 0.32
N LYS A 94 12.62 13.28 0.07
CA LYS A 94 11.53 13.30 -0.91
C LYS A 94 10.18 13.23 -0.18
N PRO A 95 9.24 14.16 -0.43
CA PRO A 95 7.96 14.14 0.26
C PRO A 95 7.05 13.02 -0.29
N VAL A 96 6.58 12.18 0.62
CA VAL A 96 5.66 11.08 0.35
C VAL A 96 4.40 11.28 1.18
N TRP A 97 3.25 11.23 0.52
CA TRP A 97 1.97 11.21 1.20
C TRP A 97 1.52 9.76 1.40
N LEU A 98 1.20 9.41 2.63
CA LEU A 98 0.71 8.11 3.06
C LEU A 98 -0.76 8.23 3.42
N LYS A 99 -1.56 7.23 3.07
CA LYS A 99 -2.96 7.14 3.50
C LYS A 99 -3.40 5.69 3.65
N LYS A 100 -4.41 5.45 4.47
CA LYS A 100 -4.99 4.11 4.63
C LYS A 100 -5.40 3.52 3.26
N TYR A 101 -5.04 2.26 3.00
CA TYR A 101 -5.46 1.59 1.78
C TYR A 101 -6.95 1.23 1.88
N ILE A 102 -7.78 1.86 1.06
CA ILE A 102 -9.19 1.48 0.90
C ILE A 102 -9.33 0.53 -0.29
N PRO A 103 -9.71 -0.74 -0.10
CA PRO A 103 -9.90 -1.69 -1.20
C PRO A 103 -10.95 -1.23 -2.20
N ARG A 104 -10.77 -1.65 -3.46
CA ARG A 104 -11.70 -1.32 -4.56
C ARG A 104 -13.12 -1.81 -4.33
N SER A 105 -13.33 -2.88 -3.56
CA SER A 105 -14.67 -3.38 -3.20
C SER A 105 -15.42 -2.39 -2.30
N GLN A 106 -14.73 -1.74 -1.35
CA GLN A 106 -15.31 -0.71 -0.48
C GLN A 106 -15.47 0.65 -1.16
N ARG A 107 -14.75 0.91 -2.27
CA ARG A 107 -14.95 2.13 -3.08
C ARG A 107 -16.22 2.10 -3.95
N ARG A 108 -16.94 0.98 -3.97
CA ARG A 108 -18.21 0.82 -4.70
C ARG A 108 -19.36 0.71 -3.71
N GLU A 109 -19.69 1.79 -3.01
CA GLU A 109 -21.11 2.05 -2.80
C GLU A 109 -21.62 2.82 -4.03
N PRO A 110 -22.50 2.24 -4.85
CA PRO A 110 -23.14 3.00 -5.91
C PRO A 110 -24.06 4.05 -5.27
N TYR A 111 -23.86 5.31 -5.63
CA TYR A 111 -24.69 6.47 -5.24
C TYR A 111 -26.19 6.32 -5.57
N TRP A 112 -26.63 5.22 -6.16
CA TRP A 112 -28.01 4.94 -6.56
C TRP A 112 -28.91 4.41 -5.44
N ASN A 113 -28.39 4.21 -4.22
CA ASN A 113 -29.18 3.78 -3.07
C ASN A 113 -29.58 4.92 -2.10
N MET A 114 -29.46 6.19 -2.51
CA MET A 114 -29.83 7.37 -1.70
C MET A 114 -31.06 8.14 -2.22
N TYR A 115 -31.99 7.48 -2.92
CA TYR A 115 -33.34 7.98 -3.20
C TYR A 115 -34.35 6.84 -3.14
#